data_AF-A0A4Z1CRU1-F1
#
_entry.id   AF-A0A4Z1CRU1-F1
#
_cell.length_a   1.000
_cell.length_b   1.000
_cell.length_c   1.000
_cell.angle_alpha   90.00
_cell.angle_beta   90.00
_cell.angle_gamma   90.00
#
_symmetry.space_group_name_H-M   'P 1'
#
loop_
_entity.id
_entity.type
_entity.pdbx_description
1 polymer ?
#
loop_
_entity_poly.entity_id
_entity_poly.type
_entity_poly.pdbx_seq_one_letter_code
_entity_poly.pdbx_strand_id
1 'polypeptide(L)'
;MLKPLAAALLLVGSPAFGSSDDAWSAFATEVENACLAAASNALDDASAVVDPFGSESYGLAIVTGRTVNDRAASMICVLNKETRAVQIGGELEIAVLQAWLQPLSANDIENAALAGELFCSFEGEIGTVLLAAGYVASDQPAEAAIKLSNQMTTLSAEGGFNTIVKGTLFTGPGGSAKIELTGDSTEGGESPAHPATLTVQSAIGADLRADGLWRCGP
;
A
#
# COMPACT_ATOMS: atom_id res chain seq x y z
N MET A 1 15.72 42.88 64.24
CA MET A 1 14.82 41.73 64.05
C MET A 1 14.62 41.55 62.55
N LEU A 2 15.47 40.74 61.91
CA LEU A 2 15.41 40.41 60.48
C LEU A 2 14.57 39.14 60.30
N LYS A 3 13.64 39.13 59.33
CA LYS A 3 12.85 37.96 58.98
C LYS A 3 13.07 37.67 57.48
N PRO A 4 13.64 36.51 57.10
CA PRO A 4 13.77 36.13 55.70
C PRO A 4 12.44 35.51 55.26
N LEU A 5 11.86 36.00 54.16
CA LEU A 5 10.83 35.27 53.43
C LEU A 5 11.54 34.51 52.30
N ALA A 6 11.60 33.19 52.43
CA ALA A 6 12.07 32.29 51.40
C ALA A 6 11.00 32.18 50.29
N ALA A 7 11.37 32.53 49.06
CA ALA A 7 10.54 32.28 47.87
C ALA A 7 10.79 30.84 47.40
N ALA A 8 9.80 29.98 47.59
CA ALA A 8 9.80 28.62 47.05
C ALA A 8 9.46 28.67 45.56
N LEU A 9 10.45 28.34 44.72
CA LEU A 9 10.31 28.21 43.28
C LEU A 9 9.62 26.86 42.98
N LEU A 10 8.34 26.89 42.61
CA LEU A 10 7.60 25.72 42.14
C LEU A 10 8.05 25.42 40.69
N LEU A 11 8.93 24.44 40.53
CA LEU A 11 9.21 23.81 39.25
C LEU A 11 7.97 23.00 38.83
N VAL A 12 7.13 23.59 37.97
CA VAL A 12 6.08 22.84 37.26
C VAL A 12 6.79 22.04 36.17
N GLY A 13 7.11 20.78 36.45
CA GLY A 13 7.58 19.83 35.45
C GLY A 13 6.50 19.64 34.40
N SER A 14 6.77 20.08 33.18
CA SER A 14 5.91 19.72 32.04
C SER A 14 5.98 18.20 31.85
N PRO A 15 4.86 17.51 31.60
CA PRO A 15 4.89 16.09 31.31
C PRO A 15 5.73 15.89 30.04
N ALA A 16 6.84 15.17 30.18
CA ALA A 16 7.53 14.60 29.04
C ALA A 16 6.60 13.53 28.47
N PHE A 17 5.84 13.87 27.43
CA PHE A 17 5.17 12.88 26.61
C PHE A 17 6.27 12.06 25.95
N GLY A 18 6.63 10.94 26.58
CA GLY A 18 7.36 9.88 25.90
C GLY A 18 6.58 9.54 24.65
N SER A 19 7.24 9.64 23.50
CA SER A 19 6.57 9.56 22.22
C SER A 19 6.01 8.15 22.03
N SER A 20 4.73 7.98 22.36
CA SER A 20 3.98 6.78 22.09
C SER A 20 3.79 6.62 20.58
N ASP A 21 3.51 5.41 20.13
CA ASP A 21 3.27 5.10 18.71
C ASP A 21 2.19 6.01 18.10
N ASP A 22 1.16 6.36 18.89
CA ASP A 22 0.11 7.30 18.50
C ASP A 22 0.65 8.72 18.19
N ALA A 23 1.62 9.20 18.95
CA ALA A 23 2.21 10.53 18.74
C ALA A 23 3.06 10.58 17.45
N TRP A 24 3.76 9.49 17.15
CA TRP A 24 4.50 9.36 15.90
C TRP A 24 3.58 9.27 14.68
N SER A 25 2.50 8.50 14.76
CA SER A 25 1.50 8.38 13.70
C SER A 25 0.81 9.73 13.41
N ALA A 26 0.42 10.46 14.46
CA ALA A 26 -0.17 11.78 14.33
C ALA A 26 0.80 12.78 13.67
N PHE A 27 2.09 12.73 14.04
CA PHE A 27 3.11 13.57 13.43
C PHE A 27 3.33 13.24 11.95
N ALA A 28 3.45 11.96 11.59
CA ALA A 28 3.60 11.53 10.20
C ALA A 28 2.41 11.99 9.33
N THR A 29 1.19 11.86 9.86
CA THR A 29 -0.04 12.34 9.21
C THR A 29 -0.01 13.86 8.99
N GLU A 30 0.52 14.62 9.95
CA GLU A 30 0.66 16.07 9.78
C GLU A 30 1.68 16.42 8.69
N VAL A 31 2.83 15.74 8.66
CA VAL A 31 3.85 15.93 7.62
C VAL A 31 3.26 15.63 6.23
N GLU A 32 2.56 14.50 6.08
CA GLU A 32 1.87 14.14 4.84
C GLU A 32 0.94 15.25 4.35
N ASN A 33 -0.01 15.66 5.19
CA ASN A 33 -1.00 16.68 4.83
C ASN A 33 -0.35 18.02 4.45
N ALA A 34 0.63 18.45 5.24
CA ALA A 34 1.33 19.71 5.02
C ALA A 34 2.14 19.70 3.72
N CYS A 35 2.77 18.57 3.40
CA CYS A 35 3.55 18.39 2.19
C CYS A 35 2.68 18.27 0.93
N LEU A 36 1.56 17.54 0.99
CA LEU A 36 0.60 17.47 -0.12
C LEU A 36 0.01 18.86 -0.42
N ALA A 37 -0.35 19.62 0.61
CA ALA A 37 -0.83 20.99 0.45
C ALA A 37 0.23 21.89 -0.24
N ALA A 38 1.50 21.78 0.16
CA ALA A 38 2.60 22.55 -0.44
C ALA A 38 2.86 22.18 -1.91
N ALA A 39 2.62 20.93 -2.31
CA ALA A 39 2.85 20.43 -3.66
C ALA A 39 1.68 20.65 -4.64
N SER A 40 0.49 20.99 -4.13
CA SER A 40 -0.77 21.03 -4.89
C SER A 40 -0.78 21.95 -6.12
N ASN A 41 0.13 22.93 -6.21
CA ASN A 41 0.23 23.81 -7.38
C ASN A 41 1.17 23.26 -8.49
N ALA A 42 1.95 22.22 -8.19
CA ALA A 42 2.96 21.66 -9.09
C ALA A 42 2.61 20.22 -9.54
N LEU A 43 1.93 19.45 -8.68
CA LEU A 43 1.63 18.05 -8.92
C LEU A 43 0.12 17.77 -8.75
N ASP A 44 -0.47 17.17 -9.78
CA ASP A 44 -1.78 16.54 -9.76
C ASP A 44 -1.68 15.09 -9.27
N ASP A 45 -2.77 14.55 -8.72
CA ASP A 45 -2.87 13.18 -8.17
C ASP A 45 -1.70 12.79 -7.24
N ALA A 46 -1.25 13.76 -6.43
CA ALA A 46 -0.07 13.61 -5.61
C ALA A 46 -0.28 12.70 -4.39
N SER A 47 0.74 11.92 -4.05
CA SER A 47 0.85 11.15 -2.81
C SER A 47 2.19 11.43 -2.14
N ALA A 48 2.27 11.26 -0.81
CA ALA A 48 3.50 11.52 -0.06
C ALA A 48 4.00 10.25 0.64
N VAL A 49 5.27 9.92 0.46
CA VAL A 49 5.98 8.91 1.25
C VAL A 49 6.71 9.63 2.38
N VAL A 50 6.23 9.44 3.61
CA VAL A 50 6.73 10.13 4.80
C VAL A 50 7.75 9.27 5.53
N ASP A 51 8.86 9.89 5.97
CA ASP A 51 9.73 9.30 6.98
C ASP A 51 8.99 9.34 8.34
N PRO A 52 8.64 8.18 8.93
CA PRO A 52 7.78 8.10 10.11
C PRO A 52 8.38 8.80 11.35
N PHE A 53 9.70 8.97 11.39
CA PHE A 53 10.40 9.64 12.49
C PHE A 53 10.93 11.02 12.08
N GLY A 54 11.27 11.16 10.80
CA GLY A 54 12.00 12.31 10.27
C GLY A 54 13.40 12.42 10.87
N SER A 55 13.91 13.65 10.94
CA SER A 55 15.17 13.99 11.60
C SER A 55 14.94 14.62 12.97
N GLU A 56 16.02 14.99 13.66
CA GLU A 56 15.96 15.71 14.94
C GLU A 56 15.06 16.97 14.88
N SER A 57 15.13 17.71 13.76
CA SER A 57 14.45 19.01 13.64
C SER A 57 13.33 19.05 12.60
N TYR A 58 13.20 18.03 11.74
CA TYR A 58 12.27 18.06 10.61
C TYR A 58 11.49 16.76 10.46
N GLY A 59 10.21 16.87 10.07
CA GLY A 59 9.52 15.80 9.35
C GLY A 59 9.94 15.83 7.89
N LEU A 60 10.11 14.66 7.26
CA LEU A 60 10.63 14.52 5.91
C LEU A 60 9.65 13.72 5.07
N ALA A 61 9.40 14.14 3.84
CA ALA A 61 8.58 13.40 2.90
C ALA A 61 9.07 13.56 1.46
N ILE A 62 8.77 12.59 0.62
CA ILE A 62 8.86 12.70 -0.83
C ILE A 62 7.42 12.72 -1.37
N VAL A 63 7.05 13.81 -2.03
CA VAL A 63 5.75 13.94 -2.69
C VAL A 63 5.91 13.58 -4.16
N THR A 64 5.10 12.67 -4.67
CA THR A 64 5.13 12.18 -6.05
C THR A 64 3.76 12.37 -6.69
N GLY A 65 3.72 12.89 -7.91
CA GLY A 65 2.48 13.08 -8.67
C GLY A 65 2.74 13.31 -10.15
N ARG A 66 1.77 13.88 -10.85
CA ARG A 66 1.85 14.22 -12.29
C ARG A 66 2.01 15.73 -12.45
N THR A 67 2.97 16.16 -13.25
CA THR A 67 3.10 17.58 -13.64
C THR A 67 2.01 17.97 -14.64
N VAL A 68 1.86 19.27 -14.91
CA VAL A 68 0.92 19.82 -15.92
C VAL A 68 1.10 19.25 -17.34
N ASN A 69 2.26 18.67 -17.64
CA ASN A 69 2.57 18.03 -18.92
C ASN A 69 2.41 16.50 -18.86
N ASP A 70 1.72 15.99 -17.85
CA ASP A 70 1.47 14.57 -17.62
C ASP A 70 2.75 13.72 -17.44
N ARG A 71 3.83 14.34 -16.92
CA ARG A 71 5.07 13.64 -16.55
C ARG A 71 5.07 13.34 -15.07
N ALA A 72 5.45 12.12 -14.69
CA ALA A 72 5.66 11.77 -13.29
C ALA A 72 6.89 12.51 -12.74
N ALA A 73 6.73 13.15 -11.59
CA ALA A 73 7.80 13.87 -10.90
C ALA A 73 7.64 13.74 -9.39
N SER A 74 8.76 13.90 -8.68
CA SER A 74 8.82 13.90 -7.23
C SER A 74 9.41 15.21 -6.71
N MET A 75 9.01 15.62 -5.50
CA MET A 75 9.53 16.78 -4.79
C MET A 75 9.85 16.38 -3.36
N ILE A 76 10.99 16.85 -2.83
CA ILE A 76 11.33 16.64 -1.42
C ILE A 76 10.62 17.73 -0.60
N CYS A 77 9.93 17.32 0.45
CA CYS A 77 9.26 18.21 1.39
C CYS A 77 9.83 18.02 2.80
N VAL A 78 10.02 19.13 3.51
CA VAL A 78 10.44 19.14 4.92
C VAL A 78 9.51 20.02 5.74
N LEU A 79 9.06 19.52 6.89
CA LEU A 79 8.28 20.27 7.87
C LEU A 79 9.15 20.51 9.11
N ASN A 80 9.42 21.76 9.46
CA ASN A 80 10.18 22.09 10.66
C ASN A 80 9.34 21.80 11.91
N LYS A 81 9.86 20.96 12.82
CA LYS A 81 9.11 20.48 14.00
C LYS A 81 8.75 21.59 14.98
N GLU A 82 9.62 22.60 15.13
CA GLU A 82 9.45 23.73 16.07
C GLU A 82 8.53 24.82 15.53
N THR A 83 8.77 25.26 14.30
CA THR A 83 8.06 26.39 13.69
C THR A 83 6.82 25.98 12.90
N ARG A 84 6.67 24.68 12.62
CA ARG A 84 5.67 24.10 11.71
C ARG A 84 5.74 24.66 10.29
N ALA A 85 6.85 25.29 9.91
CA ALA A 85 7.06 25.79 8.55
C ALA A 85 7.34 24.62 7.60
N VAL A 86 6.61 24.59 6.47
CA VAL A 86 6.82 23.63 5.39
C VAL A 86 7.71 24.25 4.33
N GLN A 87 8.68 23.48 3.84
CA GLN A 87 9.50 23.84 2.69
C GLN A 87 9.45 22.70 1.68
N ILE A 88 9.27 23.05 0.41
CA ILE A 88 9.23 22.11 -0.70
C ILE A 88 10.36 22.44 -1.69
N GLY A 89 11.06 21.40 -2.14
CA GLY A 89 12.10 21.49 -3.16
C GLY A 89 11.53 21.64 -4.58
N GLY A 90 12.40 21.64 -5.57
CA GLY A 90 11.99 21.62 -6.98
C GLY A 90 11.56 20.23 -7.47
N GLU A 91 11.04 20.19 -8.69
CA GLU A 91 10.69 18.95 -9.39
C GLU A 91 11.94 18.12 -9.70
N LEU A 92 11.87 16.84 -9.38
CA LEU A 92 12.82 15.82 -9.77
C LEU A 92 12.15 14.91 -10.80
N GLU A 93 12.80 14.64 -11.93
CA GLU A 93 12.31 13.73 -12.97
C GLU A 93 12.51 12.25 -12.57
N ILE A 94 12.04 11.91 -11.37
CA ILE A 94 11.93 10.55 -10.81
C ILE A 94 10.53 10.41 -10.21
N ALA A 95 10.08 9.17 -10.01
CA ALA A 95 8.86 8.88 -9.25
C ALA A 95 9.19 7.95 -8.09
N VAL A 96 8.90 8.38 -6.87
CA VAL A 96 8.92 7.52 -5.68
C VAL A 96 7.50 7.07 -5.42
N LEU A 97 7.21 5.83 -5.82
CA LEU A 97 5.89 5.22 -5.70
C LEU A 97 5.96 4.10 -4.67
N GLN A 98 5.06 4.14 -3.69
CA GLN A 98 4.73 2.96 -2.90
C GLN A 98 3.56 2.28 -3.58
N ALA A 99 3.79 1.08 -4.12
CA ALA A 99 2.69 0.22 -4.50
C ALA A 99 1.96 -0.21 -3.22
N TRP A 100 0.62 -0.26 -3.24
CA TRP A 100 -0.16 -0.96 -2.24
C TRP A 100 -1.28 -1.75 -2.90
N LEU A 101 -1.63 -2.88 -2.28
CA LEU A 101 -2.76 -3.68 -2.72
C LEU A 101 -4.06 -3.02 -2.29
N GLN A 102 -5.05 -3.04 -3.18
CA GLN A 102 -6.40 -2.58 -2.90
C GLN A 102 -7.41 -3.69 -3.11
N PRO A 103 -8.54 -3.65 -2.38
CA PRO A 103 -9.64 -4.53 -2.67
C PRO A 103 -10.23 -4.21 -4.06
N LEU A 104 -10.58 -5.26 -4.79
CA LEU A 104 -11.32 -5.20 -6.02
C LEU A 104 -12.78 -4.88 -5.70
N SER A 105 -13.29 -3.79 -6.27
CA SER A 105 -14.73 -3.51 -6.25
C SER A 105 -15.49 -4.44 -7.19
N ALA A 106 -16.81 -4.52 -7.04
CA ALA A 106 -17.66 -5.25 -7.99
C ALA A 106 -17.47 -4.78 -9.44
N ASN A 107 -17.29 -3.47 -9.64
CA ASN A 107 -17.00 -2.90 -10.96
C ASN A 107 -15.61 -3.30 -11.47
N ASP A 108 -14.60 -3.39 -10.59
CA ASP A 108 -13.27 -3.88 -10.99
C ASP A 108 -13.34 -5.35 -11.43
N ILE A 109 -14.12 -6.18 -10.73
CA ILE A 109 -14.32 -7.60 -11.05
C ILE A 109 -15.03 -7.76 -12.41
N GLU A 110 -16.12 -7.03 -12.63
CA GLU A 110 -16.88 -7.09 -13.88
C GLU A 110 -16.03 -6.64 -15.08
N ASN A 111 -15.24 -5.58 -14.89
CA ASN A 111 -14.40 -5.03 -15.96
C ASN A 111 -13.04 -5.72 -16.11
N ALA A 112 -12.67 -6.62 -15.20
CA ALA A 112 -11.43 -7.39 -15.31
C ALA A 112 -11.41 -8.27 -16.57
N ALA A 113 -12.60 -8.65 -17.08
CA ALA A 113 -12.80 -9.37 -18.33
C ALA A 113 -11.88 -10.60 -18.51
N LEU A 114 -11.60 -11.30 -17.40
CA LEU A 114 -10.68 -12.43 -17.37
C LEU A 114 -11.22 -13.60 -18.20
N ALA A 115 -10.35 -14.22 -18.98
CA ALA A 115 -10.69 -15.42 -19.73
C ALA A 115 -10.67 -16.68 -18.84
N GLY A 116 -11.80 -17.37 -18.72
CA GLY A 116 -11.88 -18.64 -17.99
C GLY A 116 -13.30 -19.13 -17.76
N GLU A 117 -13.42 -20.37 -17.29
CA GLU A 117 -14.69 -21.01 -16.90
C GLU A 117 -14.93 -20.95 -15.40
N LEU A 118 -13.85 -21.09 -14.61
CA LEU A 118 -13.88 -21.11 -13.16
C LEU A 118 -12.92 -20.07 -12.61
N PHE A 119 -13.21 -19.61 -11.39
CA PHE A 119 -12.52 -18.50 -10.78
C PHE A 119 -11.84 -18.92 -9.48
N CYS A 120 -10.78 -18.19 -9.15
CA CYS A 120 -10.19 -18.22 -7.84
C CYS A 120 -10.07 -16.80 -7.30
N SER A 121 -10.36 -16.60 -6.02
CA SER A 121 -10.22 -15.31 -5.35
C SER A 121 -9.27 -15.42 -4.16
N PHE A 122 -8.40 -14.44 -4.01
CA PHE A 122 -7.66 -14.22 -2.78
C PHE A 122 -8.34 -13.14 -1.95
N GLU A 123 -8.80 -13.53 -0.77
CA GLU A 123 -9.41 -12.65 0.21
C GLU A 123 -8.41 -12.39 1.34
N GLY A 124 -7.95 -11.14 1.44
CA GLY A 124 -7.11 -10.67 2.54
C GLY A 124 -7.93 -9.90 3.58
N GLU A 125 -7.25 -9.28 4.54
CA GLU A 125 -7.89 -8.49 5.61
C GLU A 125 -8.78 -7.36 5.08
N ILE A 126 -8.40 -6.76 3.95
CA ILE A 126 -9.12 -5.62 3.34
C ILE A 126 -10.19 -6.05 2.32
N GLY A 127 -10.41 -7.35 2.13
CA GLY A 127 -11.34 -7.93 1.14
C GLY A 127 -10.64 -8.67 0.01
N THR A 128 -11.35 -8.88 -1.11
CA THR A 128 -10.80 -9.55 -2.30
C THR A 128 -9.77 -8.68 -2.98
N VAL A 129 -8.50 -9.08 -3.02
CA VAL A 129 -7.41 -8.28 -3.61
C VAL A 129 -6.83 -8.88 -4.89
N LEU A 130 -7.15 -10.14 -5.18
CA LEU A 130 -6.81 -10.82 -6.44
C LEU A 130 -7.99 -11.67 -6.88
N LEU A 131 -8.31 -11.57 -8.17
CA LEU A 131 -9.22 -12.49 -8.86
C LEU A 131 -8.45 -13.17 -9.99
N ALA A 132 -8.60 -14.47 -10.13
CA ALA A 132 -8.04 -15.26 -11.22
C ALA A 132 -9.12 -16.08 -11.91
N ALA A 133 -8.91 -16.38 -13.18
CA ALA A 133 -9.77 -17.23 -13.98
C ALA A 133 -8.94 -18.22 -14.81
N GLY A 134 -9.49 -19.39 -15.07
CA GLY A 134 -8.88 -20.36 -15.98
C GLY A 134 -9.91 -21.31 -16.58
N TYR A 135 -9.55 -21.91 -17.71
CA TYR A 135 -10.34 -22.96 -18.37
C TYR A 135 -10.06 -24.34 -17.76
N VAL A 136 -11.08 -25.16 -17.58
CA VAL A 136 -10.91 -26.51 -17.03
C VAL A 136 -10.26 -27.42 -18.08
N ALA A 137 -9.29 -28.23 -17.65
CA ALA A 137 -8.58 -29.19 -18.53
C ALA A 137 -7.98 -28.57 -19.81
N SER A 138 -7.55 -27.31 -19.73
CA SER A 138 -6.96 -26.54 -20.84
C SER A 138 -5.50 -26.17 -20.57
N ASP A 139 -4.75 -25.99 -21.65
CA ASP A 139 -3.39 -25.42 -21.66
C ASP A 139 -3.39 -23.89 -21.86
N GLN A 140 -4.55 -23.30 -22.15
CA GLN A 140 -4.71 -21.86 -22.24
C GLN A 140 -4.29 -21.21 -20.93
N PRO A 141 -3.49 -20.13 -20.97
CA PRO A 141 -3.01 -19.45 -19.78
C PRO A 141 -4.17 -18.99 -18.90
N ALA A 142 -4.07 -19.24 -17.60
CA ALA A 142 -4.92 -18.63 -16.61
C ALA A 142 -4.56 -17.14 -16.47
N GLU A 143 -5.58 -16.31 -16.25
CA GLU A 143 -5.43 -14.87 -16.10
C GLU A 143 -5.74 -14.46 -14.67
N ALA A 144 -5.12 -13.37 -14.20
CA ALA A 144 -5.41 -12.77 -12.92
C ALA A 144 -5.46 -11.25 -13.02
N ALA A 145 -6.31 -10.63 -12.20
CA ALA A 145 -6.41 -9.21 -12.00
C ALA A 145 -6.11 -8.86 -10.54
N ILE A 146 -5.27 -7.85 -10.37
CA ILE A 146 -5.02 -7.18 -9.08
C ILE A 146 -5.16 -5.68 -9.27
N LYS A 147 -5.40 -4.95 -8.17
CA LYS A 147 -5.40 -3.49 -8.17
C LYS A 147 -4.27 -2.98 -7.28
N LEU A 148 -3.32 -2.29 -7.92
CA LEU A 148 -2.16 -1.68 -7.27
C LEU A 148 -2.25 -0.17 -7.40
N SER A 149 -2.30 0.55 -6.28
CA SER A 149 -2.31 2.03 -6.24
C SER A 149 -3.31 2.66 -7.23
N ASN A 150 -4.53 2.14 -7.23
CA ASN A 150 -5.69 2.50 -8.06
C ASN A 150 -5.61 2.11 -9.54
N GLN A 151 -4.59 1.35 -9.93
CA GLN A 151 -4.42 0.84 -11.29
C GLN A 151 -4.69 -0.67 -11.35
N MET A 152 -5.55 -1.06 -12.28
CA MET A 152 -5.76 -2.48 -12.60
C MET A 152 -4.53 -3.04 -13.32
N THR A 153 -4.05 -4.18 -12.84
CA THR A 153 -2.93 -4.92 -13.42
C THR A 153 -3.40 -6.33 -13.74
N THR A 154 -3.27 -6.70 -15.02
CA THR A 154 -3.53 -8.06 -15.50
C THR A 154 -2.23 -8.85 -15.56
N LEU A 155 -2.29 -10.09 -15.09
CA LEU A 155 -1.19 -11.03 -15.02
C LEU A 155 -1.64 -12.38 -15.60
N SER A 156 -0.70 -13.25 -15.95
CA SER A 156 -0.98 -14.56 -16.52
C SER A 156 -0.07 -15.64 -15.94
N ALA A 157 -0.56 -16.88 -15.88
CA ALA A 157 0.19 -18.06 -15.51
C ALA A 157 0.01 -19.16 -16.57
N GLU A 158 1.01 -20.02 -16.74
CA GLU A 158 0.90 -21.14 -17.68
C GLU A 158 -0.15 -22.17 -17.22
N GLY A 159 -0.89 -22.71 -18.19
CA GLY A 159 -1.96 -23.69 -17.98
C GLY A 159 -3.27 -23.09 -17.43
N GLY A 160 -4.33 -23.88 -17.49
CA GLY A 160 -5.68 -23.47 -17.09
C GLY A 160 -5.99 -23.64 -15.60
N PHE A 161 -7.28 -23.78 -15.28
CA PHE A 161 -7.78 -23.74 -13.90
C PHE A 161 -7.08 -24.72 -12.94
N ASN A 162 -6.78 -25.94 -13.40
CA ASN A 162 -6.14 -26.97 -12.56
C ASN A 162 -4.75 -26.57 -12.04
N THR A 163 -4.04 -25.67 -12.73
CA THR A 163 -2.69 -25.23 -12.32
C THR A 163 -2.74 -24.17 -11.23
N ILE A 164 -3.82 -23.38 -11.17
CA ILE A 164 -3.94 -22.25 -10.22
C ILE A 164 -4.58 -22.64 -8.88
N VAL A 165 -5.30 -23.76 -8.81
CA VAL A 165 -5.98 -24.23 -7.59
C VAL A 165 -5.02 -24.42 -6.41
N LYS A 166 -3.79 -24.86 -6.66
CA LYS A 166 -2.77 -25.11 -5.62
C LYS A 166 -1.91 -23.88 -5.29
N GLY A 167 -2.30 -22.71 -5.80
CA GLY A 167 -1.44 -21.55 -5.86
C GLY A 167 -0.49 -21.61 -7.06
N THR A 168 -0.13 -20.45 -7.59
CA THR A 168 0.75 -20.31 -8.76
C THR A 168 1.45 -18.95 -8.73
N LEU A 169 2.36 -18.73 -9.67
CA LEU A 169 2.95 -17.42 -9.97
C LEU A 169 2.32 -16.86 -11.24
N PHE A 170 1.61 -15.75 -11.12
CA PHE A 170 1.16 -14.94 -12.26
C PHE A 170 2.21 -13.87 -12.57
N THR A 171 2.49 -13.64 -13.85
CA THR A 171 3.43 -12.62 -14.33
C THR A 171 2.85 -11.78 -15.46
N GLY A 172 3.32 -10.55 -15.61
CA GLY A 172 2.90 -9.65 -16.68
C GLY A 172 3.68 -8.33 -16.67
N PRO A 173 3.34 -7.39 -17.59
CA PRO A 173 4.06 -6.12 -17.72
C PRO A 173 4.07 -5.23 -16.46
N GLY A 174 3.14 -5.44 -15.52
CA GLY A 174 3.05 -4.70 -14.27
C GLY A 174 3.75 -5.34 -13.06
N GLY A 175 4.33 -6.54 -13.23
CA GLY A 175 5.00 -7.26 -12.14
C GLY A 175 4.59 -8.73 -12.05
N SER A 176 4.53 -9.25 -10.83
CA SER A 176 4.10 -10.63 -10.56
C SER A 176 3.27 -10.74 -9.28
N ALA A 177 2.42 -11.75 -9.22
CA ALA A 177 1.64 -12.11 -8.04
C ALA A 177 1.76 -13.61 -7.79
N LYS A 178 2.31 -13.99 -6.65
CA LYS A 178 2.48 -15.37 -6.22
C LYS A 178 1.47 -15.71 -5.14
N ILE A 179 0.71 -16.77 -5.34
CA ILE A 179 -0.14 -17.39 -4.33
C ILE A 179 0.54 -18.66 -3.82
N GLU A 180 0.73 -18.74 -2.52
CA GLU A 180 1.25 -19.95 -1.85
C GLU A 180 0.27 -20.39 -0.77
N LEU A 181 -0.25 -21.62 -0.88
CA LEU A 181 -1.06 -22.21 0.18
C LEU A 181 -0.18 -22.46 1.42
N THR A 182 -0.64 -22.02 2.58
CA THR A 182 0.08 -22.12 3.86
C THR A 182 -0.47 -23.20 4.78
N GLY A 183 -1.62 -23.79 4.43
CA GLY A 183 -2.21 -24.90 5.18
C GLY A 183 -3.40 -25.54 4.45
N ASP A 184 -3.92 -26.59 5.07
CA ASP A 184 -5.14 -27.24 4.62
C ASP A 184 -6.37 -26.38 4.96
N SER A 185 -7.44 -26.56 4.18
CA SER A 185 -8.72 -25.91 4.50
C SER A 185 -9.32 -26.52 5.77
N THR A 186 -9.92 -25.67 6.58
CA THR A 186 -10.79 -26.07 7.71
C THR A 186 -12.27 -26.11 7.31
N GLU A 187 -12.58 -25.72 6.07
CA GLU A 187 -13.92 -25.71 5.50
C GLU A 187 -14.21 -26.99 4.70
N GLY A 188 -15.47 -27.38 4.62
CA GLY A 188 -15.96 -28.41 3.70
C GLY A 188 -16.68 -27.79 2.49
N GLY A 189 -16.99 -28.59 1.48
CA GLY A 189 -17.74 -28.17 0.29
C GLY A 189 -16.95 -28.37 -1.01
N GLU A 190 -17.54 -27.95 -2.13
CA GLU A 190 -16.90 -28.05 -3.46
C GLU A 190 -15.75 -27.05 -3.65
N SER A 191 -15.79 -25.91 -2.95
CA SER A 191 -14.83 -24.81 -3.09
C SER A 191 -14.36 -24.32 -1.72
N PRO A 192 -13.66 -25.18 -0.96
CA PRO A 192 -13.17 -24.83 0.37
C PRO A 192 -12.10 -23.74 0.27
N ALA A 193 -12.12 -22.76 1.18
CA ALA A 193 -11.06 -21.76 1.25
C ALA A 193 -9.81 -22.32 1.95
N HIS A 194 -8.65 -22.13 1.35
CA HIS A 194 -7.35 -22.54 1.90
C HIS A 194 -6.59 -21.33 2.45
N PRO A 195 -5.99 -21.40 3.64
CA PRO A 195 -5.02 -20.42 4.10
C PRO A 195 -3.91 -20.26 3.07
N ALA A 196 -3.59 -19.01 2.72
CA ALA A 196 -2.60 -18.70 1.71
C ALA A 196 -1.90 -17.37 1.99
N THR A 197 -0.73 -17.20 1.40
CA THR A 197 -0.07 -15.90 1.30
C THR A 197 -0.02 -15.45 -0.16
N LEU A 198 -0.40 -14.20 -0.39
CA LEU A 198 -0.17 -13.46 -1.62
C LEU A 198 1.13 -12.64 -1.48
N THR A 199 2.07 -12.82 -2.41
CA THR A 199 3.25 -11.97 -2.56
C THR A 199 3.20 -11.29 -3.92
N VAL A 200 3.16 -9.97 -3.96
CA VAL A 200 3.12 -9.18 -5.19
C VAL A 200 4.41 -8.41 -5.35
N GLN A 201 5.10 -8.67 -6.46
CA GLN A 201 6.26 -7.89 -6.86
C GLN A 201 5.79 -6.89 -7.90
N SER A 202 5.82 -5.62 -7.55
CA SER A 202 5.51 -4.54 -8.47
C SER A 202 6.76 -4.14 -9.24
N ALA A 203 6.61 -3.65 -10.47
CA ALA A 203 7.71 -2.98 -11.17
C ALA A 203 8.19 -1.70 -10.43
N ILE A 204 7.37 -1.19 -9.50
CA ILE A 204 7.60 0.01 -8.71
C ILE A 204 7.43 -0.29 -7.21
N GLY A 205 8.51 -0.12 -6.45
CA GLY A 205 8.49 -0.22 -4.98
C GLY A 205 8.93 -1.58 -4.43
N ALA A 206 8.62 -1.82 -3.16
CA ALA A 206 8.95 -3.05 -2.44
C ALA A 206 7.88 -4.13 -2.67
N ASP A 207 8.27 -5.39 -2.45
CA ASP A 207 7.35 -6.53 -2.48
C ASP A 207 6.23 -6.35 -1.44
N LEU A 208 5.00 -6.53 -1.88
CA LEU A 208 3.81 -6.50 -1.03
C LEU A 208 3.47 -7.92 -0.61
N ARG A 209 3.17 -8.11 0.67
CA ARG A 209 2.78 -9.40 1.21
C ARG A 209 1.48 -9.25 1.99
N ALA A 210 0.54 -10.15 1.73
CA ALA A 210 -0.71 -10.24 2.45
C ALA A 210 -1.02 -11.71 2.76
N ASP A 211 -1.41 -11.99 4.01
CA ASP A 211 -1.96 -13.29 4.38
C ASP A 211 -3.49 -13.26 4.24
N GLY A 212 -4.07 -14.41 3.89
CA GLY A 212 -5.49 -14.48 3.58
C GLY A 212 -5.96 -15.88 3.21
N LEU A 213 -7.04 -15.93 2.45
CA LEU A 213 -7.70 -17.15 2.01
C LEU A 213 -7.73 -17.22 0.48
N TRP A 214 -7.34 -18.38 -0.06
CA TRP A 214 -7.45 -18.72 -1.47
C TRP A 214 -8.64 -19.66 -1.67
N ARG A 215 -9.64 -19.23 -2.43
CA ARG A 215 -10.84 -20.01 -2.73
C ARG A 215 -10.99 -20.16 -4.24
N CYS A 216 -11.17 -21.39 -4.72
CA CYS A 216 -11.34 -21.70 -6.13
C CYS A 216 -12.66 -22.45 -6.37
N GLY A 217 -13.47 -21.99 -7.32
CA GLY A 217 -14.82 -22.51 -7.50
C GLY A 217 -15.62 -21.86 -8.64
N PRO A 218 -16.84 -22.36 -8.88
CA PRO A 218 -17.83 -21.71 -9.73
C PRO A 218 -18.39 -20.42 -9.10
#